data_AF-A0A438DJQ2-F1
#
_entry.id   AF-A0A438DJQ2-F1
#
_cell.length_a   1.000
_cell.length_b   1.000
_cell.length_c   1.000
_cell.angle_alpha   90.00
_cell.angle_beta   90.00
_cell.angle_gamma   90.00
#
_symmetry.space_group_name_H-M   'P 1'
#
loop_
_entity.id
_entity.type
_entity.pdbx_description
1 polymer ?
#
loop_
_entity_poly.entity_id
_entity_poly.type
_entity_poly.pdbx_seq_one_letter_code
_entity_poly.pdbx_strand_id
1 'polypeptide(L)'
;MVEKILEVNPVAINDKNEEKKNVVLLAVENRQPEVYELLVKRKFRKDSVFRAVDNDGNSALHLAAMLSNYQPWHIPGAALQMQWEMKCTSSSCSVIATLIAAVAFATAATVPGDFNENNGKPNLAHQSAFNLFAVSSLIALCSSVTSLVMFLAILTSRTLLCPQR
;
A
#
# COMPACT_ATOMS: atom_id res chain seq x y z
N MET A 1 -15.94 -19.36 11.71
CA MET A 1 -16.99 -20.00 12.56
C MET A 1 -18.37 -19.42 12.27
N VAL A 2 -18.55 -18.09 12.36
CA VAL A 2 -19.83 -17.41 12.07
C VAL A 2 -20.36 -17.71 10.65
N GLU A 3 -19.47 -17.77 9.66
CA GLU A 3 -19.78 -18.15 8.27
C GLU A 3 -20.52 -19.50 8.15
N LYS A 4 -19.99 -20.55 8.78
CA LYS A 4 -20.59 -21.90 8.74
C LYS A 4 -21.96 -21.94 9.42
N ILE A 5 -22.14 -21.17 10.50
CA ILE A 5 -23.42 -21.10 11.22
C ILE A 5 -24.48 -20.46 10.33
N LEU A 6 -24.12 -19.40 9.61
CA LEU A 6 -25.03 -18.72 8.68
C LEU A 6 -25.29 -19.50 7.39
N GLU A 7 -24.46 -20.48 7.06
CA GLU A 7 -24.73 -21.45 5.98
C GLU A 7 -25.74 -22.51 6.41
N VAL A 8 -25.61 -23.02 7.64
CA VAL A 8 -26.51 -24.04 8.18
C VAL A 8 -27.88 -23.45 8.53
N ASN A 9 -27.90 -22.24 9.09
CA ASN A 9 -29.14 -21.58 9.48
C ASN A 9 -29.15 -20.08 9.09
N PRO A 10 -29.60 -19.74 7.88
CA PRO A 10 -29.57 -18.36 7.38
C PRO A 10 -30.59 -17.43 8.04
N VAL A 11 -31.62 -17.95 8.74
CA VAL A 11 -32.61 -17.10 9.42
C VAL A 11 -32.06 -16.46 10.69
N ALA A 12 -31.02 -17.07 11.28
CA ALA A 12 -30.35 -16.60 12.49
C ALA A 12 -29.78 -15.18 12.37
N ILE A 13 -29.59 -14.66 11.15
CA ILE A 13 -29.16 -13.28 10.92
C ILE A 13 -30.18 -12.24 11.42
N ASN A 14 -31.47 -12.62 11.50
CA ASN A 14 -32.55 -11.76 12.00
C ASN A 14 -32.82 -11.94 13.49
N ASP A 15 -32.16 -12.90 14.13
CA ASP A 15 -32.33 -13.13 15.56
C ASP A 15 -31.81 -11.90 16.30
N LYS A 16 -32.62 -11.48 17.27
CA LYS A 16 -32.34 -10.33 18.11
C LYS A 16 -32.15 -10.79 19.54
N ASN A 17 -31.18 -10.21 20.22
CA ASN A 17 -31.04 -10.38 21.66
C ASN A 17 -32.11 -9.57 22.42
N GLU A 18 -32.06 -9.62 23.75
CA GLU A 18 -32.95 -8.86 24.65
C GLU A 18 -32.84 -7.32 24.43
N GLU A 19 -31.70 -6.86 23.92
CA GLU A 19 -31.43 -5.46 23.56
C GLU A 19 -31.91 -5.07 22.15
N LYS A 20 -32.64 -5.95 21.46
CA LYS A 20 -33.03 -5.86 20.04
C LYS A 20 -31.86 -5.74 19.05
N LYS A 21 -30.63 -5.97 19.49
CA LYS A 21 -29.44 -6.00 18.64
C LYS A 21 -29.39 -7.29 17.84
N ASN A 22 -29.20 -7.16 16.54
CA ASN A 22 -28.94 -8.28 15.65
C ASN A 22 -27.44 -8.58 15.56
N VAL A 23 -27.09 -9.63 14.82
CA VAL A 23 -25.68 -10.01 14.59
C VAL A 23 -24.85 -8.89 13.95
N VAL A 24 -25.47 -7.99 13.18
CA VAL A 24 -24.78 -6.85 12.54
C VAL A 24 -24.40 -5.79 13.57
N LEU A 25 -25.34 -5.38 14.43
CA LEU A 25 -25.12 -4.45 15.53
C LEU A 25 -24.09 -5.00 16.51
N LEU A 26 -24.18 -6.30 16.86
CA LEU A 26 -23.22 -6.98 17.72
C LEU A 26 -21.82 -7.07 17.11
N ALA A 27 -21.70 -7.31 15.80
CA ALA A 27 -20.41 -7.33 15.13
C ALA A 27 -19.71 -5.96 15.17
N VAL A 28 -20.47 -4.88 15.02
CA VAL A 28 -19.97 -3.50 15.15
C VAL A 28 -19.58 -3.20 16.59
N GLU A 29 -20.45 -3.50 17.55
CA GLU A 29 -20.23 -3.29 18.98
C GLU A 29 -18.97 -3.99 19.49
N ASN A 30 -18.73 -5.23 19.05
CA ASN A 30 -17.57 -6.03 19.45
C ASN A 30 -16.33 -5.78 18.58
N ARG A 31 -16.33 -4.77 17.70
CA ARG A 31 -15.21 -4.43 16.79
C ARG A 31 -14.68 -5.63 16.01
N GLN A 32 -15.58 -6.40 15.41
CA GLN A 32 -15.25 -7.56 14.58
C GLN A 32 -15.43 -7.19 13.09
N PRO A 33 -14.48 -6.44 12.48
CA PRO A 33 -14.61 -5.96 11.10
C PRO A 33 -14.67 -7.10 10.09
N GLU A 34 -13.96 -8.21 10.34
CA GLU A 34 -13.97 -9.40 9.49
C GLU A 34 -15.37 -10.02 9.41
N VAL A 35 -16.06 -10.13 10.55
CA VAL A 35 -17.44 -10.64 10.59
C VAL A 35 -18.39 -9.69 9.87
N TYR A 36 -18.24 -8.38 10.09
CA TYR A 36 -19.05 -7.38 9.40
C TYR A 36 -18.82 -7.40 7.89
N GLU A 37 -17.58 -7.50 7.43
CA GLU A 37 -17.23 -7.58 6.01
C GLU A 37 -17.80 -8.85 5.36
N LEU A 38 -17.72 -10.00 6.04
CA LEU A 38 -18.35 -11.24 5.60
C LEU A 38 -19.87 -11.09 5.47
N LEU A 39 -20.53 -10.42 6.42
CA LEU A 39 -21.97 -10.14 6.38
C LEU A 39 -22.35 -9.20 5.22
N VAL A 40 -21.53 -8.20 4.92
CA VAL A 40 -21.74 -7.27 3.79
C VAL A 40 -21.52 -7.96 2.43
N LYS A 41 -20.47 -8.77 2.30
CA LYS A 41 -20.15 -9.51 1.05
C LYS A 41 -21.22 -10.55 0.72
N ARG A 42 -21.76 -11.19 1.76
CA ARG A 42 -22.84 -12.18 1.64
C ARG A 42 -24.14 -11.43 1.36
N LYS A 43 -24.41 -11.08 0.09
CA LYS A 43 -25.57 -10.30 -0.44
C LYS A 43 -26.96 -10.84 -0.01
N PHE A 44 -27.29 -10.80 1.28
CA PHE A 44 -28.67 -10.96 1.73
C PHE A 44 -29.41 -9.66 1.42
N ARG A 45 -30.22 -9.67 0.35
CA ARG A 45 -31.21 -8.61 0.08
C ARG A 45 -32.27 -8.58 1.19
N LYS A 46 -31.92 -8.05 2.35
CA LYS A 46 -32.87 -7.58 3.35
C LYS A 46 -32.25 -6.35 3.98
N ASP A 47 -32.48 -5.21 3.33
CA ASP A 47 -32.23 -3.86 3.86
C ASP A 47 -32.65 -3.72 5.32
N SER A 48 -33.66 -4.48 5.76
CA SER A 48 -34.15 -4.51 7.13
C SER A 48 -33.10 -4.89 8.18
N VAL A 49 -32.10 -5.73 7.84
CA VAL A 49 -31.07 -6.15 8.81
C VAL A 49 -30.06 -5.03 9.04
N PHE A 50 -29.66 -4.33 7.98
CA PHE A 50 -28.73 -3.19 8.06
C PHE A 50 -29.42 -1.91 8.57
N ARG A 51 -30.74 -1.79 8.41
CA ARG A 51 -31.57 -0.72 9.00
C ARG A 51 -32.07 -1.05 10.41
N ALA A 52 -31.68 -2.19 10.98
CA ALA A 52 -32.06 -2.52 12.33
C ALA A 52 -31.47 -1.51 13.33
N VAL A 53 -32.26 -1.19 14.35
CA VAL A 53 -31.86 -0.36 15.47
C VAL A 53 -31.96 -1.17 16.76
N ASP A 54 -31.13 -0.82 17.73
CA ASP A 54 -31.22 -1.34 19.09
C ASP A 54 -32.44 -0.76 19.85
N ASN A 55 -32.57 -1.10 21.13
CA ASN A 55 -33.63 -0.56 21.99
C ASN A 55 -33.59 0.97 22.16
N ASP A 56 -32.41 1.58 22.01
CA ASP A 56 -32.20 3.02 22.13
C ASP A 56 -32.42 3.76 20.79
N GLY A 57 -32.69 3.02 19.71
CA GLY A 57 -32.87 3.57 18.37
C GLY A 57 -31.55 3.81 17.62
N ASN A 58 -30.41 3.37 18.16
CA ASN A 58 -29.12 3.49 17.50
C ASN A 58 -29.01 2.47 16.36
N SER A 59 -28.65 2.97 15.18
CA SER A 59 -28.25 2.12 14.06
C SER A 59 -26.82 1.61 14.26
N ALA A 60 -26.40 0.64 13.44
CA ALA A 60 -25.01 0.18 13.38
C ALA A 60 -24.01 1.34 13.21
N LEU A 61 -24.37 2.38 12.44
CA LEU A 61 -23.54 3.57 12.26
C LEU A 61 -23.44 4.42 13.55
N HIS A 62 -24.54 4.56 14.31
CA HIS A 62 -24.52 5.26 15.59
C HIS A 62 -23.67 4.52 16.61
N LEU A 63 -23.80 3.19 16.70
CA LEU A 63 -22.94 2.37 17.57
C LEU A 63 -21.47 2.49 17.17
N ALA A 64 -21.13 2.43 15.87
CA ALA A 64 -19.77 2.64 15.39
C ALA A 64 -19.20 4.01 15.83
N ALA A 65 -20.01 5.06 15.75
CA ALA A 65 -19.62 6.41 16.16
C ALA A 65 -19.52 6.56 17.69
N MET A 66 -20.37 5.92 18.48
CA MET A 66 -20.26 5.92 19.94
C MET A 66 -19.07 5.11 20.44
N LEU A 67 -18.74 4.01 19.76
CA LEU A 67 -17.57 3.19 20.07
C LEU A 67 -16.26 3.96 19.91
N SER A 68 -16.22 5.04 19.12
CA SER A 68 -15.08 5.97 19.04
C SER A 68 -14.64 6.52 20.39
N ASN A 69 -15.54 6.55 21.37
CA ASN A 69 -15.31 7.09 22.71
C ASN A 69 -14.57 6.07 23.60
N TYR A 70 -14.49 4.80 23.20
CA TYR A 70 -13.53 3.84 23.74
C TYR A 70 -12.32 3.81 22.81
N GLN A 71 -11.16 4.23 23.30
CA GLN A 71 -9.93 4.38 22.54
C GLN A 71 -9.05 3.13 22.72
N PRO A 72 -8.90 2.22 21.74
CA PRO A 72 -7.70 1.39 21.69
C PRO A 72 -6.54 2.12 21.00
N TRP A 73 -6.82 3.16 20.19
CA TRP A 73 -5.86 3.75 19.27
C TRP A 73 -5.85 5.27 19.37
N HIS A 74 -5.33 5.78 20.46
CA HIS A 74 -5.11 7.21 20.71
C HIS A 74 -3.94 7.78 19.88
N ILE A 75 -3.87 7.44 18.60
CA ILE A 75 -3.09 8.17 17.59
C ILE A 75 -3.94 8.26 16.32
N PRO A 76 -4.83 9.26 16.22
CA PRO A 76 -5.50 9.56 14.97
C PRO A 76 -4.49 10.19 14.00
N GLY A 77 -4.57 9.81 12.74
CA GLY A 77 -3.74 10.40 11.68
C GLY A 77 -2.34 9.81 11.60
N ALA A 78 -1.46 10.07 12.58
CA ALA A 78 -0.02 9.85 12.41
C ALA A 78 0.38 8.36 12.24
N ALA A 79 -0.22 7.43 12.99
CA ALA A 79 0.12 6.00 12.85
C ALA A 79 -0.38 5.41 11.53
N LEU A 80 -1.59 5.81 11.10
CA LEU A 80 -2.22 5.35 9.86
C LEU A 80 -1.55 6.00 8.63
N GLN A 81 -1.15 7.27 8.77
CA GLN A 81 -0.28 8.01 7.85
C GLN A 81 1.09 7.32 7.74
N MET A 82 1.76 7.04 8.87
CA MET A 82 3.03 6.31 8.89
C MET A 82 2.90 4.93 8.24
N GLN A 83 1.79 4.22 8.45
CA GLN A 83 1.58 2.92 7.82
C GLN A 83 1.36 3.03 6.30
N TRP A 84 0.67 4.08 5.84
CA TRP A 84 0.49 4.36 4.41
C TRP A 84 1.81 4.80 3.75
N GLU A 85 2.60 5.62 4.45
CA GLU A 85 3.93 6.09 4.04
C GLU A 85 4.96 4.97 4.02
N MET A 86 4.96 4.07 5.01
CA MET A 86 5.79 2.87 5.03
C MET A 86 5.47 1.96 3.84
N LYS A 87 4.18 1.81 3.50
CA LYS A 87 3.74 1.02 2.34
C LYS A 87 4.17 1.65 1.01
N CYS A 88 4.12 2.97 0.90
CA CYS A 88 4.49 3.68 -0.34
C CYS A 88 5.98 3.92 -0.51
N THR A 89 6.72 4.00 0.59
CA THR A 89 8.18 4.03 0.56
C THR A 89 8.73 2.66 0.21
N SER A 90 8.12 1.57 0.72
CA SER A 90 8.51 0.21 0.36
C SER A 90 8.38 -0.06 -1.15
N SER A 91 7.29 0.39 -1.79
CA SER A 91 7.12 0.24 -3.23
C SER A 91 8.12 1.07 -4.04
N SER A 92 8.42 2.30 -3.60
CA SER A 92 9.35 3.19 -4.30
C SER A 92 10.82 2.78 -4.17
N CYS A 93 11.25 2.33 -2.99
CA CYS A 93 12.63 1.88 -2.73
C CYS A 93 13.01 0.65 -3.56
N SER A 94 12.07 -0.29 -3.77
CA SER A 94 12.30 -1.45 -4.62
C SER A 94 12.54 -1.05 -6.09
N VAL A 95 11.82 -0.04 -6.58
CA VAL A 95 11.96 0.50 -7.94
C VAL A 95 13.30 1.21 -8.12
N ILE A 96 13.73 2.03 -7.14
CA ILE A 96 15.04 2.72 -7.19
C ILE A 96 16.19 1.71 -7.16
N ALA A 97 16.13 0.71 -6.28
CA ALA A 97 17.15 -0.34 -6.21
C ALA A 97 17.27 -1.11 -7.54
N THR A 98 16.14 -1.44 -8.15
CA THR A 98 16.08 -2.12 -9.46
C THR A 98 16.65 -1.25 -10.58
N LEU A 99 16.31 0.05 -10.59
CA LEU A 99 16.85 1.01 -11.57
C LEU A 99 18.37 1.14 -11.49
N ILE A 100 18.91 1.25 -10.27
CA ILE A 100 20.36 1.33 -10.04
C ILE A 100 21.06 0.04 -10.51
N ALA A 101 20.51 -1.12 -10.16
CA ALA A 101 21.06 -2.41 -10.58
C ALA A 101 21.01 -2.59 -12.12
N ALA A 102 19.92 -2.16 -12.76
CA ALA A 102 19.75 -2.25 -14.21
C ALA A 102 20.70 -1.31 -14.98
N VAL A 103 20.89 -0.08 -14.51
CA VAL A 103 21.87 0.86 -15.10
C VAL A 103 23.28 0.32 -14.93
N ALA A 104 23.63 -0.21 -13.74
CA ALA A 104 24.93 -0.84 -13.51
C ALA A 104 25.17 -2.05 -14.44
N PHE A 105 24.14 -2.88 -14.68
CA PHE A 105 24.24 -4.02 -15.60
C PHE A 105 24.35 -3.59 -17.07
N ALA A 106 23.50 -2.67 -17.52
CA ALA A 106 23.50 -2.19 -18.91
C ALA A 106 24.83 -1.53 -19.27
N THR A 107 25.40 -0.73 -18.36
CA THR A 107 26.69 -0.06 -18.56
C THR A 107 27.85 -1.05 -18.58
N ALA A 108 27.78 -2.13 -17.81
CA ALA A 108 28.73 -3.23 -17.87
C ALA A 108 28.61 -4.06 -19.16
N ALA A 109 27.42 -4.14 -19.74
CA ALA A 109 27.15 -4.90 -20.97
C ALA A 109 27.49 -4.11 -22.25
N THR A 110 27.32 -2.79 -22.24
CA THR A 110 27.70 -1.92 -23.35
C THR A 110 29.19 -1.59 -23.34
N VAL A 111 30.07 -2.58 -23.12
CA VAL A 111 31.51 -2.44 -23.40
C VAL A 111 31.69 -2.48 -24.91
N PRO A 112 32.08 -1.37 -25.56
CA PRO A 112 32.02 -1.33 -27.00
C PRO A 112 33.40 -1.68 -27.53
N GLY A 113 33.46 -2.81 -28.23
CA GLY A 113 34.69 -3.32 -28.79
C GLY A 113 34.40 -4.48 -29.70
N ASP A 114 34.89 -4.37 -30.93
CA ASP A 114 35.10 -5.51 -31.79
C ASP A 114 36.41 -6.20 -31.38
N PHE A 115 36.41 -7.53 -31.30
CA PHE A 115 37.59 -8.31 -30.93
C PHE A 115 38.31 -8.75 -32.20
N ASN A 116 39.59 -8.42 -32.32
CA ASN A 116 40.37 -8.91 -33.46
C ASN A 116 40.48 -10.45 -33.39
N GLU A 117 40.02 -11.17 -34.43
CA GLU A 117 39.99 -12.64 -34.52
C GLU A 117 41.38 -13.30 -34.39
N ASN A 118 42.45 -12.54 -34.58
CA ASN A 118 43.81 -13.05 -34.74
C ASN A 118 44.59 -13.08 -33.41
N ASN A 119 44.10 -12.34 -32.41
CA ASN A 119 44.86 -11.98 -31.21
C ASN A 119 43.96 -11.71 -29.98
N GLY A 120 42.63 -11.82 -30.11
CA GLY A 120 41.68 -11.80 -29.00
C GLY A 120 41.59 -10.47 -28.24
N LYS A 121 42.19 -9.40 -28.79
CA LYS A 121 42.24 -8.07 -28.16
C LYS A 121 41.22 -7.13 -28.79
N PRO A 122 40.47 -6.35 -27.99
CA PRO A 122 39.50 -5.39 -28.50
C PRO A 122 40.20 -4.28 -29.32
N ASN A 123 39.73 -4.07 -30.56
CA ASN A 123 40.35 -3.20 -31.57
C ASN A 123 40.06 -1.70 -31.37
N LEU A 124 39.05 -1.36 -30.55
CA LEU A 124 38.54 0.01 -30.39
C LEU A 124 39.08 0.77 -29.16
N ALA A 125 40.03 0.19 -28.42
CA ALA A 125 40.59 0.83 -27.22
C ALA A 125 41.31 2.17 -27.50
N HIS A 126 41.68 2.46 -28.76
CA HIS A 126 42.51 3.62 -29.10
C HIS A 126 41.73 4.86 -29.57
N GLN A 127 40.42 4.79 -29.83
CA GLN A 127 39.66 6.00 -30.23
C GLN A 127 39.06 6.72 -29.02
N SER A 128 39.65 7.87 -28.69
CA SER A 128 39.20 8.78 -27.62
C SER A 128 37.72 9.18 -27.75
N ALA A 129 37.21 9.33 -28.98
CA ALA A 129 35.83 9.71 -29.24
C ALA A 129 34.80 8.68 -28.73
N PHE A 130 35.15 7.40 -28.80
CA PHE A 130 34.28 6.30 -28.39
C PHE A 130 34.07 6.30 -26.88
N ASN A 131 35.19 6.37 -26.13
CA ASN A 131 35.16 6.46 -24.68
C ASN A 131 34.51 7.77 -24.19
N LEU A 132 34.72 8.88 -24.90
CA LEU A 132 34.10 10.16 -24.55
C LEU A 132 32.57 10.13 -24.68
N PHE A 133 32.05 9.48 -25.72
CA PHE A 133 30.62 9.31 -25.93
C PHE A 133 29.97 8.40 -24.89
N ALA A 134 30.61 7.27 -24.57
CA ALA A 134 30.10 6.32 -23.57
C ALA A 134 30.07 6.95 -22.17
N VAL A 135 31.14 7.66 -21.80
CA VAL A 135 31.24 8.37 -20.52
C VAL A 135 30.23 9.51 -20.44
N SER A 136 30.05 10.29 -21.51
CA SER A 136 29.06 11.38 -21.54
C SER A 136 27.63 10.87 -21.35
N SER A 137 27.27 9.79 -22.05
CA SER A 137 25.94 9.18 -21.96
C SER A 137 25.67 8.60 -20.57
N LEU A 138 26.69 7.99 -19.95
CA LEU A 138 26.62 7.50 -18.57
C LEU A 138 26.41 8.64 -17.57
N ILE A 139 27.17 9.72 -17.70
CA ILE A 139 27.06 10.89 -16.82
C ILE A 139 25.67 11.52 -16.95
N ALA A 140 25.14 11.63 -18.16
CA ALA A 140 23.79 12.13 -18.41
C ALA A 140 22.72 11.27 -17.71
N LEU A 141 22.80 9.94 -17.85
CA LEU A 141 21.88 9.00 -17.20
C LEU A 141 21.95 9.05 -15.67
N CYS A 142 23.17 9.06 -15.11
CA CYS A 142 23.37 9.19 -13.68
C CYS A 142 22.78 10.51 -13.16
N SER A 143 23.03 11.63 -13.85
CA SER A 143 22.50 12.94 -13.45
C SER A 143 20.96 12.99 -13.46
N SER A 144 20.33 12.32 -14.43
CA SER A 144 18.87 12.21 -14.53
C SER A 144 18.28 11.42 -13.36
N VAL A 145 18.88 10.27 -13.04
CA VAL A 145 18.44 9.43 -11.91
C VAL A 145 18.62 10.18 -10.59
N THR A 146 19.75 10.87 -10.39
CA THR A 146 20.00 11.66 -9.17
C THR A 146 18.99 12.79 -9.01
N SER A 147 18.65 13.51 -10.09
CA SER A 147 17.62 14.56 -10.05
C SER A 147 16.25 14.01 -9.65
N LEU A 148 15.87 12.85 -10.19
CA LEU A 148 14.62 12.18 -9.86
C LEU A 148 14.59 11.73 -8.39
N VAL A 149 15.70 11.18 -7.88
CA VAL A 149 15.82 10.80 -6.45
C VAL A 149 15.76 12.02 -5.54
N MET A 150 16.41 13.14 -5.89
CA MET A 150 16.33 14.37 -5.10
C MET A 150 14.92 14.97 -5.11
N PHE A 151 14.25 14.97 -6.26
CA PHE A 151 12.87 15.45 -6.36
C PHE A 151 11.92 14.61 -5.49
N LEU A 152 12.06 13.28 -5.53
CA LEU A 152 11.32 12.39 -4.65
C LEU A 152 11.67 12.60 -3.18
N ALA A 153 12.95 12.79 -2.84
CA ALA A 153 13.38 13.08 -1.47
C ALA A 153 12.79 14.40 -0.94
N ILE A 154 12.71 15.44 -1.78
CA ILE A 154 12.08 16.71 -1.42
C ILE A 154 10.58 16.55 -1.20
N LEU A 155 9.89 15.79 -2.06
CA LEU A 155 8.47 15.48 -1.90
C LEU A 155 8.20 14.71 -0.60
N THR A 156 8.99 13.68 -0.32
CA THR A 156 8.92 12.89 0.93
C THR A 156 9.27 13.75 2.16
N SER A 157 10.19 14.70 2.03
CA SER A 157 10.56 15.60 3.14
C SER A 157 9.43 16.57 3.46
N ARG A 158 8.72 17.10 2.46
CA ARG A 158 7.59 18.01 2.69
C ARG A 158 6.37 17.33 3.31
N THR A 159 6.17 16.04 3.03
CA THR A 159 5.13 15.26 3.70
C THR A 159 5.52 14.91 5.14
N LEU A 160 6.81 14.68 5.43
CA LEU A 160 7.34 14.43 6.79
C LEU A 160 7.48 15.70 7.65
N LEU A 161 7.71 16.87 7.05
CA LEU A 161 7.86 18.18 7.73
C LEU A 161 6.52 18.89 8.01
N CYS A 162 5.39 18.23 7.76
CA CYS A 162 4.10 18.67 8.30
C CYS A 162 3.61 17.74 9.42
N PRO A 163 4.30 17.70 10.59
CA PRO A 163 3.61 17.36 11.81
C PRO A 163 2.70 18.55 12.16
N GLN A 164 1.41 18.37 11.87
CA GLN A 164 0.26 18.81 12.67
C GLN A 164 0.38 20.20 13.34
N ARG A 165 -0.23 21.20 12.72
CA ARG A 165 -0.87 22.29 13.47
C ARG A 165 -2.33 21.92 13.71
#